data_AF-A0A7E6EUA3-F1
#
_entry.id   AF-A0A7E6EUA3-F1
#
_cell.length_a   1.000
_cell.length_b   1.000
_cell.length_c   1.000
_cell.angle_alpha   90.00
_cell.angle_beta   90.00
_cell.angle_gamma   90.00
#
_symmetry.space_group_name_H-M   'P 1'
#
loop_
_entity.id
_entity.type
_entity.pdbx_description
1 polymer ?
#
loop_
_entity_poly.entity_id
_entity_poly.type
_entity_poly.pdbx_seq_one_letter_code
_entity_poly.pdbx_strand_id
1 'polypeptide(L)'
;MVFRTSYLVPASSNEKRGVLDYLLMLISSTIKPYFIALRYLKQAIKNKISDINATDINSFATHQDMKTRHNGNNNINFSSEVNTKSKDEILQCKAVCTNLRCDYGQESTCIYQGRRYRVGETFQQSCNTCECKHGGQVQCSNKDCTKRCTYNGKVYQEGEKFQDKCNRCKCLSSGYIQCTNNVCHCQYNGKDYDVGVSFNDGCKTCTCQTTGTVQCNSDRCGCYYKNSQYQEGQTFIDACNTCRCINGQVDCTTRVCQCTYQGRTYNIGQRFGECDECQCLFSGTVQCSNKRCKCIYNGNTYRIGETFPNGCNTCTCKIDGSVDYTTNPCTCTYKHRVYNMGQTFTDDCNNCTCQHNGQVACTYKTCRCTRKGRFYKIGQRFHEDCNQCQCLSTGYVQCTTKVCKCTYNNQLYNVGQTFRQGYNTCTCEVNGRVSCTNNPRNCFYNGNSYGIGD
;
A
#
# COMPACT_ATOMS: atom_id res chain seq x y z
N MET A 1 47.02 -28.22 1.30
CA MET A 1 47.72 -26.92 1.15
C MET A 1 47.63 -26.49 -0.30
N VAL A 2 46.87 -25.42 -0.60
CA VAL A 2 47.18 -24.28 -1.50
C VAL A 2 45.96 -23.36 -1.38
N PHE A 3 46.11 -22.24 -0.68
CA PHE A 3 45.14 -21.14 -0.68
C PHE A 3 45.45 -20.24 -1.88
N ARG A 4 44.46 -19.92 -2.72
CA ARG A 4 44.51 -18.76 -3.63
C ARG A 4 43.51 -17.72 -3.16
N THR A 5 44.05 -16.61 -2.69
CA THR A 5 43.39 -15.35 -2.41
C THR A 5 43.07 -14.62 -3.72
N SER A 6 41.85 -14.11 -3.87
CA SER A 6 41.46 -13.22 -4.96
C SER A 6 41.06 -11.87 -4.40
N TYR A 7 41.66 -10.84 -4.99
CA TYR A 7 41.66 -9.44 -4.60
C TYR A 7 40.30 -8.75 -4.82
N LEU A 8 39.89 -7.90 -3.87
CA LEU A 8 38.81 -6.93 -4.02
C LEU A 8 39.38 -5.64 -4.64
N VAL A 9 38.78 -5.20 -5.75
CA VAL A 9 39.03 -3.89 -6.38
C VAL A 9 38.07 -2.86 -5.75
N PRO A 10 38.52 -1.69 -5.28
CA PRO A 10 37.64 -0.65 -4.77
C PRO A 10 37.03 0.19 -5.92
N ALA A 11 35.72 0.41 -5.87
CA ALA A 11 34.97 1.24 -6.81
C ALA A 11 35.40 2.72 -6.76
N SER A 12 35.42 3.37 -7.94
CA SER A 12 35.94 4.72 -8.17
C SER A 12 35.09 5.82 -7.52
N SER A 13 35.73 6.94 -7.18
CA SER A 13 35.14 8.13 -6.53
C SER A 13 34.02 8.83 -7.33
N ASN A 14 33.86 8.52 -8.61
CA ASN A 14 32.88 9.18 -9.49
C ASN A 14 31.47 8.56 -9.39
N GLU A 15 31.33 7.28 -9.03
CA GLU A 15 30.01 6.66 -8.81
C GLU A 15 29.35 7.14 -7.51
N LYS A 16 30.14 7.48 -6.48
CA LYS A 16 29.62 8.00 -5.21
C LYS A 16 29.05 9.42 -5.33
N ARG A 17 29.52 10.21 -6.31
CA ARG A 17 29.06 11.59 -6.53
C ARG A 17 27.70 11.63 -7.23
N GLY A 18 27.47 10.76 -8.21
CA GLY A 18 26.18 10.65 -8.90
C GLY A 18 25.03 10.18 -8.00
N VAL A 19 25.30 9.28 -7.06
CA VAL A 19 24.30 8.82 -6.07
C VAL A 19 23.94 9.94 -5.09
N LEU A 20 24.92 10.77 -4.69
CA LEU A 20 24.68 11.90 -3.79
C LEU A 20 23.86 13.01 -4.47
N ASP A 21 24.14 13.32 -5.74
CA ASP A 21 23.38 14.31 -6.50
C ASP A 21 21.94 13.85 -6.80
N TYR A 22 21.74 12.54 -7.03
CA TYR A 22 20.39 11.96 -7.17
C TYR A 22 19.60 11.97 -5.85
N LEU A 23 20.25 11.67 -4.72
CA LEU A 23 19.62 11.79 -3.40
C LEU A 23 19.28 13.25 -3.07
N LEU A 24 20.15 14.21 -3.38
CA LEU A 24 19.90 15.64 -3.13
C LEU A 24 18.76 16.19 -3.99
N MET A 25 18.60 15.72 -5.23
CA MET A 25 17.44 16.05 -6.06
C MET A 25 16.13 15.49 -5.49
N LEU A 26 16.12 14.25 -5.02
CA LEU A 26 14.95 13.61 -4.39
C LEU A 26 14.57 14.29 -3.07
N ILE A 27 15.56 14.72 -2.28
CA ILE A 27 15.34 15.47 -1.03
C ILE A 27 14.77 16.87 -1.34
N SER A 28 15.25 17.55 -2.39
CA SER A 28 14.72 18.87 -2.79
C SER A 28 13.26 18.80 -3.29
N SER A 29 12.87 17.75 -4.03
CA SER A 29 11.51 17.62 -4.57
C SER A 29 10.46 17.17 -3.55
N THR A 30 10.88 16.40 -2.54
CA THR A 30 9.96 15.87 -1.51
C THR A 30 9.87 16.74 -0.25
N ILE A 31 10.94 17.43 0.14
CA ILE A 31 11.00 18.15 1.44
C ILE A 31 10.66 19.65 1.32
N LYS A 32 10.95 20.30 0.17
CA LYS A 32 10.58 21.73 -0.03
C LYS A 32 9.08 22.02 0.11
N PRO A 33 8.15 21.20 -0.42
CA PRO A 33 6.72 21.43 -0.25
C PRO A 33 6.31 21.37 1.23
N TYR A 34 6.91 20.46 2.02
CA TYR A 34 6.66 20.34 3.45
C TYR A 34 7.14 21.56 4.24
N PHE A 35 8.31 22.13 3.91
CA PHE A 35 8.77 23.36 4.56
C PHE A 35 7.92 24.60 4.23
N ILE A 36 7.40 24.67 3.00
CA ILE A 36 6.46 25.74 2.60
C ILE A 36 5.14 25.55 3.36
N ALA A 37 4.61 24.33 3.43
CA ALA A 37 3.40 24.02 4.21
C ALA A 37 3.59 24.30 5.71
N LEU A 38 4.74 23.99 6.30
CA LEU A 38 5.09 24.33 7.68
C LEU A 38 5.20 25.84 7.91
N ARG A 39 5.68 26.63 6.94
CA ARG A 39 5.66 28.09 7.02
C ARG A 39 4.24 28.64 6.99
N TYR A 40 3.37 28.12 6.13
CA TYR A 40 1.96 28.50 6.10
C TYR A 40 1.23 28.10 7.39
N LEU A 41 1.51 26.91 7.93
CA LEU A 41 0.94 26.45 9.20
C LEU A 41 1.45 27.31 10.37
N LYS A 42 2.73 27.67 10.39
CA LYS A 42 3.32 28.55 11.41
C LYS A 42 2.76 29.98 11.34
N GLN A 43 2.47 30.49 10.14
CA GLN A 43 1.83 31.79 9.94
C GLN A 43 0.34 31.74 10.34
N ALA A 44 -0.37 30.66 10.02
CA ALA A 44 -1.76 30.46 10.43
C ALA A 44 -1.90 30.29 11.95
N ILE A 45 -0.94 29.62 12.60
CA ILE A 45 -0.87 29.52 14.06
C ILE A 45 -0.50 30.87 14.69
N LYS A 46 0.40 31.65 14.10
CA LYS A 46 0.72 33.02 14.56
C LYS A 46 -0.51 33.95 14.50
N ASN A 47 -1.28 33.88 13.41
CA ASN A 47 -2.48 34.69 13.23
C ASN A 47 -3.62 34.24 14.17
N LYS A 48 -3.74 32.94 14.47
CA LYS A 48 -4.68 32.46 15.51
C LYS A 48 -4.26 32.82 16.94
N ILE A 49 -2.96 32.90 17.23
CA ILE A 49 -2.46 33.28 18.55
C ILE A 49 -2.58 34.81 18.79
N SER A 50 -2.52 35.64 17.74
CA SER A 50 -2.81 37.08 17.85
C SER A 50 -4.30 37.37 18.13
N ASP A 51 -5.20 36.47 17.73
CA ASP A 51 -6.64 36.60 17.98
C ASP A 51 -7.07 36.09 19.37
N ILE A 52 -6.19 35.33 20.07
CA ILE A 52 -6.48 34.75 21.40
C ILE A 52 -6.11 35.69 22.56
N ASN A 53 -5.38 36.79 22.31
CA ASN A 53 -4.94 37.72 23.36
C ASN A 53 -5.70 39.07 23.39
N ALA A 54 -6.86 39.19 22.72
CA ALA A 54 -7.58 40.46 22.61
C ALA A 54 -8.97 40.49 23.28
N THR A 55 -9.38 39.47 24.05
CA THR A 55 -10.61 39.53 24.84
C THR A 55 -10.45 38.82 26.18
N ASP A 56 -10.58 39.62 27.24
CA ASP A 56 -10.68 39.31 28.67
C ASP A 56 -9.38 39.12 29.48
N ILE A 57 -8.84 40.25 29.98
CA ILE A 57 -8.70 40.57 31.43
C ILE A 57 -8.50 42.10 31.54
N ASN A 58 -9.54 42.80 31.99
CA ASN A 58 -9.41 43.97 32.85
C ASN A 58 -10.76 44.24 33.52
N SER A 59 -11.00 43.60 34.66
CA SER A 59 -11.75 44.24 35.74
C SER A 59 -11.28 43.72 37.10
N PHE A 60 -10.73 44.62 37.91
CA PHE A 60 -10.92 44.61 39.35
C PHE A 60 -11.05 46.06 39.83
N ALA A 61 -12.22 46.35 40.42
CA ALA A 61 -12.63 47.49 41.24
C ALA A 61 -12.64 48.87 40.54
N THR A 62 -13.73 49.66 40.56
CA THR A 62 -14.60 50.04 41.67
C THR A 62 -16.01 50.47 41.20
N HIS A 63 -16.98 50.36 42.11
CA HIS A 63 -18.34 50.94 42.14
C HIS A 63 -18.81 51.87 41.00
N GLN A 64 -19.92 51.54 40.33
CA GLN A 64 -21.24 52.23 40.46
C GLN A 64 -22.30 51.70 39.46
N ASP A 65 -23.45 51.32 40.02
CA ASP A 65 -24.84 51.43 39.57
C ASP A 65 -25.36 51.06 38.15
N MET A 66 -26.19 50.00 38.18
CA MET A 66 -27.61 49.91 37.77
C MET A 66 -28.15 50.59 36.48
N LYS A 67 -28.74 49.68 35.66
CA LYS A 67 -30.13 49.66 35.13
C LYS A 67 -30.47 50.21 33.72
N THR A 68 -30.75 49.24 32.84
CA THR A 68 -31.99 49.02 32.05
C THR A 68 -32.69 50.19 31.33
N ARG A 69 -32.97 49.98 30.04
CA ARG A 69 -34.16 50.52 29.35
C ARG A 69 -34.76 49.50 28.37
N HIS A 70 -36.06 49.24 28.54
CA HIS A 70 -37.00 49.08 27.44
C HIS A 70 -38.26 49.93 27.77
N ASN A 71 -38.79 50.60 26.73
CA ASN A 71 -40.04 51.40 26.59
C ASN A 71 -41.20 51.13 27.59
N GLY A 72 -42.06 52.09 27.98
CA GLY A 72 -42.28 53.47 27.53
C GLY A 72 -43.50 54.13 28.22
N ASN A 73 -43.80 55.37 27.78
CA ASN A 73 -44.95 56.27 28.00
C ASN A 73 -44.98 57.28 29.18
N ASN A 74 -44.90 58.57 28.78
CA ASN A 74 -45.57 59.81 29.25
C ASN A 74 -46.29 59.75 30.61
N ASN A 75 -46.10 60.66 31.59
CA ASN A 75 -46.26 62.11 31.52
C ASN A 75 -45.89 62.75 32.89
N ILE A 76 -45.27 63.93 32.86
CA ILE A 76 -45.45 65.09 33.78
C ILE A 76 -45.04 64.97 35.28
N ASN A 77 -44.04 65.81 35.61
CA ASN A 77 -43.71 66.55 36.85
C ASN A 77 -43.95 65.92 38.23
N PHE A 78 -42.86 65.82 39.01
CA PHE A 78 -42.73 66.60 40.26
C PHE A 78 -41.24 66.85 40.55
N SER A 79 -40.84 68.11 40.42
CA SER A 79 -39.63 68.68 40.99
C SER A 79 -39.71 68.70 42.51
N SER A 80 -38.60 68.40 43.16
CA SER A 80 -38.31 68.89 44.51
C SER A 80 -37.44 70.15 44.35
N GLU A 81 -38.09 71.31 44.43
CA GLU A 81 -37.50 72.51 45.02
C GLU A 81 -37.84 72.40 46.52
N VAL A 82 -36.95 72.69 47.47
CA VAL A 82 -36.48 74.06 47.76
C VAL A 82 -35.16 74.03 48.53
N ASN A 83 -34.30 74.96 48.11
CA ASN A 83 -33.20 75.65 48.79
C ASN A 83 -31.91 74.93 49.20
N THR A 84 -30.84 75.39 48.55
CA THR A 84 -29.60 75.79 49.22
C THR A 84 -29.36 77.30 49.05
N LYS A 85 -28.79 77.90 50.10
CA LYS A 85 -27.99 79.14 50.15
C LYS A 85 -28.67 80.51 49.93
N SER A 86 -28.77 81.27 51.02
CA SER A 86 -27.86 82.41 51.27
C SER A 86 -27.91 82.80 52.76
N LYS A 87 -26.80 83.35 53.26
CA LYS A 87 -26.59 83.82 54.62
C LYS A 87 -26.49 85.36 54.58
N ASP A 88 -26.78 85.95 55.74
CA ASP A 88 -26.58 87.35 56.14
C ASP A 88 -27.73 88.28 55.65
N GLU A 89 -28.34 89.18 56.43
CA GLU A 89 -27.87 89.96 57.57
C GLU A 89 -29.09 90.63 58.27
N ILE A 90 -29.05 90.70 59.60
CA ILE A 90 -29.58 91.74 60.51
C ILE A 90 -30.68 92.69 59.97
N LEU A 91 -31.91 92.58 60.50
CA LEU A 91 -32.70 93.79 60.83
C LEU A 91 -33.70 93.55 61.97
N GLN A 92 -33.60 94.45 62.95
CA GLN A 92 -34.40 94.54 64.17
C GLN A 92 -35.91 94.64 63.88
N CYS A 93 -36.71 93.79 64.52
CA CYS A 93 -38.10 94.14 64.84
C CYS A 93 -38.09 95.02 66.10
N LYS A 94 -38.30 96.32 65.90
CA LYS A 94 -38.71 97.24 66.96
C LYS A 94 -40.07 96.81 67.52
N ALA A 95 -40.17 96.83 68.83
CA ALA A 95 -41.42 96.69 69.56
C ALA A 95 -42.42 97.78 69.14
N VAL A 96 -43.66 97.37 68.91
CA VAL A 96 -44.85 98.21 69.10
C VAL A 96 -45.79 97.42 69.99
N CYS A 97 -45.67 97.66 71.30
CA CYS A 97 -46.70 97.32 72.26
C CYS A 97 -47.71 98.46 72.26
N THR A 98 -48.96 98.15 71.94
CA THR A 98 -50.12 98.95 72.34
C THR A 98 -50.96 98.11 73.28
N ASN A 99 -51.16 98.64 74.49
CA ASN A 99 -51.88 98.08 75.63
C ASN A 99 -53.05 97.15 75.29
N LEU A 100 -53.01 95.92 75.82
CA LEU A 100 -54.10 95.25 76.54
C LEU A 100 -53.59 93.94 77.15
N ARG A 101 -53.78 93.78 78.46
CA ARG A 101 -53.63 92.50 79.16
C ARG A 101 -54.49 91.44 78.47
N CYS A 102 -53.96 90.23 78.31
CA CYS A 102 -54.68 88.99 78.58
C CYS A 102 -53.69 87.96 79.12
N ASP A 103 -54.08 87.35 80.23
CA ASP A 103 -53.37 86.34 81.01
C ASP A 103 -53.79 84.92 80.57
N TYR A 104 -52.93 83.94 80.86
CA TYR A 104 -53.16 82.49 80.96
C TYR A 104 -53.28 81.56 79.71
N GLY A 105 -52.39 80.55 79.67
CA GLY A 105 -52.61 79.26 78.99
C GLY A 105 -51.38 78.59 78.36
N GLN A 106 -50.55 77.86 79.13
CA GLN A 106 -49.56 76.94 78.54
C GLN A 106 -50.29 75.78 77.84
N GLU A 107 -50.26 75.74 76.51
CA GLU A 107 -50.64 74.55 75.76
C GLU A 107 -49.70 73.41 76.14
N SER A 108 -50.22 72.41 76.84
CA SER A 108 -49.46 71.19 77.14
C SER A 108 -49.17 70.47 75.82
N THR A 109 -47.92 70.13 75.52
CA THR A 109 -47.55 69.27 74.38
C THR A 109 -46.74 68.08 74.90
N CYS A 110 -46.83 66.93 74.26
CA CYS A 110 -46.01 65.77 74.62
C CYS A 110 -44.77 65.71 73.74
N ILE A 111 -43.61 65.38 74.32
CA ILE A 111 -42.38 65.07 73.57
C ILE A 111 -42.16 63.57 73.62
N TYR A 112 -42.21 62.91 72.46
CA TYR A 112 -41.97 61.49 72.32
C TYR A 112 -40.88 61.21 71.28
N GLN A 113 -39.79 60.56 71.70
CA GLN A 113 -38.61 60.27 70.86
C GLN A 113 -38.11 61.48 70.05
N GLY A 114 -38.14 62.67 70.67
CA GLY A 114 -37.66 63.93 70.05
C GLY A 114 -38.67 64.65 69.15
N ARG A 115 -39.88 64.10 68.94
CA ARG A 115 -40.97 64.77 68.19
C ARG A 115 -42.03 65.32 69.16
N ARG A 116 -42.63 66.45 68.79
CA ARG A 116 -43.71 67.12 69.55
C ARG A 116 -45.07 66.73 69.01
N TYR A 117 -45.97 66.34 69.90
CA TYR A 117 -47.35 65.96 69.62
C TYR A 117 -48.33 66.86 70.37
N ARG A 118 -49.43 67.23 69.71
CA ARG A 118 -50.50 68.01 70.32
C ARG A 118 -51.35 67.11 71.23
N VAL A 119 -51.95 67.67 72.27
CA VAL A 119 -52.84 66.89 73.14
C VAL A 119 -54.05 66.40 72.34
N GLY A 120 -54.38 65.12 72.48
CA GLY A 120 -55.37 64.38 71.69
C GLY A 120 -54.82 63.78 70.40
N GLU A 121 -53.59 64.11 70.00
CA GLU A 121 -52.96 63.53 68.81
C GLU A 121 -52.56 62.07 69.08
N THR A 122 -52.99 61.19 68.18
CA THR A 122 -52.63 59.76 68.21
C THR A 122 -51.56 59.46 67.18
N PHE A 123 -50.60 58.61 67.54
CA PHE A 123 -49.52 58.16 66.67
C PHE A 123 -49.17 56.70 66.94
N GLN A 124 -48.49 56.06 65.98
CA GLN A 124 -48.15 54.64 66.06
C GLN A 124 -46.70 54.44 66.51
N GLN A 125 -46.48 53.49 67.42
CA GLN A 125 -45.17 52.98 67.77
C GLN A 125 -45.19 51.45 67.73
N SER A 126 -44.58 50.87 66.69
CA SER A 126 -44.75 49.45 66.37
C SER A 126 -46.25 49.12 66.20
N CYS A 127 -46.78 48.17 66.97
CA CYS A 127 -48.20 47.79 66.95
C CYS A 127 -49.06 48.52 68.01
N ASN A 128 -48.43 49.40 68.81
CA ASN A 128 -49.08 50.15 69.86
C ASN A 128 -49.53 51.53 69.36
N THR A 129 -50.79 51.87 69.62
CA THR A 129 -51.31 53.22 69.39
C THR A 129 -51.05 54.05 70.63
N CYS A 130 -50.32 55.16 70.46
CA CYS A 130 -50.01 56.12 71.50
C CYS A 130 -50.84 57.38 71.32
N GLU A 131 -51.22 58.01 72.43
CA GLU A 131 -51.94 59.28 72.46
C GLU A 131 -51.26 60.26 73.41
N CYS A 132 -51.13 61.50 72.99
CA CYS A 132 -50.67 62.58 73.87
C CYS A 132 -51.81 63.07 74.76
N LYS A 133 -51.67 62.94 76.08
CA LYS A 133 -52.68 63.35 77.08
C LYS A 133 -52.37 64.72 77.68
N HIS A 134 -53.38 65.36 78.25
CA HIS A 134 -53.21 66.60 79.02
C HIS A 134 -52.18 66.40 80.14
N GLY A 135 -51.23 67.34 80.28
CA GLY A 135 -50.08 67.22 81.20
C GLY A 135 -48.77 66.73 80.56
N GLY A 136 -48.72 66.53 79.24
CA GLY A 136 -47.48 66.22 78.51
C GLY A 136 -47.06 64.74 78.56
N GLN A 137 -47.92 63.87 79.09
CA GLN A 137 -47.68 62.44 79.18
C GLN A 137 -48.18 61.70 77.93
N VAL A 138 -47.35 60.79 77.43
CA VAL A 138 -47.71 59.88 76.33
C VAL A 138 -48.20 58.58 76.91
N GLN A 139 -49.39 58.15 76.50
CA GLN A 139 -49.94 56.86 76.91
C GLN A 139 -50.11 55.98 75.68
N CYS A 140 -49.43 54.83 75.69
CA CYS A 140 -49.52 53.86 74.61
C CYS A 140 -50.38 52.67 75.03
N SER A 141 -51.13 52.10 74.09
CA SER A 141 -51.72 50.77 74.29
C SER A 141 -50.60 49.78 74.62
N ASN A 142 -50.82 48.86 75.55
CA ASN A 142 -49.83 47.83 75.90
C ASN A 142 -50.20 46.52 75.21
N LYS A 143 -50.02 46.45 73.89
CA LYS A 143 -50.10 45.19 73.15
C LYS A 143 -48.72 44.55 73.15
N ASP A 144 -48.68 43.25 73.46
CA ASP A 144 -47.47 42.44 73.37
C ASP A 144 -47.11 42.24 71.89
N CYS A 145 -46.30 43.15 71.35
CA CYS A 145 -45.86 43.11 69.97
C CYS A 145 -44.67 42.13 69.84
N THR A 146 -44.96 40.84 69.73
CA THR A 146 -43.94 39.84 69.36
C THR A 146 -43.30 40.24 68.03
N LYS A 147 -41.98 40.39 68.00
CA LYS A 147 -41.25 40.76 66.78
C LYS A 147 -41.30 39.59 65.81
N ARG A 148 -41.82 39.85 64.61
CA ARG A 148 -41.98 38.83 63.56
C ARG A 148 -41.20 39.24 62.33
N CYS A 149 -40.60 38.27 61.67
CA CYS A 149 -39.95 38.46 60.38
C CYS A 149 -40.87 37.99 59.25
N THR A 150 -40.99 38.76 58.18
CA THR A 150 -41.71 38.33 56.97
C THR A 150 -40.72 37.92 55.89
N TYR A 151 -40.83 36.70 55.38
CA TYR A 151 -39.96 36.14 54.35
C TYR A 151 -40.76 35.34 53.33
N ASN A 152 -40.66 35.71 52.04
CA ASN A 152 -41.44 35.13 50.94
C ASN A 152 -42.94 34.99 51.25
N GLY A 153 -43.53 36.00 51.90
CA GLY A 153 -44.95 36.04 52.27
C GLY A 153 -45.35 35.22 53.50
N LYS A 154 -44.42 34.48 54.12
CA LYS A 154 -44.63 33.77 55.40
C LYS A 154 -44.08 34.57 56.57
N VAL A 155 -44.70 34.42 57.75
CA VAL A 155 -44.36 35.18 58.95
C VAL A 155 -43.79 34.26 60.04
N TYR A 156 -42.53 34.50 60.41
CA TYR A 156 -41.73 33.71 61.34
C TYR A 156 -41.58 34.43 62.69
N GLN A 157 -41.55 33.67 63.77
CA GLN A 157 -41.33 34.19 65.12
C GLN A 157 -39.84 34.45 65.38
N GLU A 158 -39.54 35.37 66.30
CA GLU A 158 -38.16 35.62 66.73
C GLU A 158 -37.47 34.32 67.16
N GLY A 159 -36.26 34.08 66.63
CA GLY A 159 -35.46 32.89 66.92
C GLY A 159 -35.78 31.68 66.04
N GLU A 160 -36.91 31.68 65.33
CA GLU A 160 -37.35 30.58 64.48
C GLU A 160 -36.34 30.34 63.34
N LYS A 161 -35.96 29.07 63.18
CA LYS A 161 -35.06 28.62 62.11
C LYS A 161 -35.87 27.91 61.04
N PHE A 162 -35.62 28.24 59.79
CA PHE A 162 -36.28 27.61 58.66
C PHE A 162 -35.28 27.41 57.51
N GLN A 163 -35.69 26.58 56.56
CA GLN A 163 -34.89 26.23 55.40
C GLN A 163 -35.48 26.92 54.18
N ASP A 164 -34.65 27.65 53.43
CA ASP A 164 -34.98 28.14 52.10
C ASP A 164 -34.06 27.48 51.07
N LYS A 165 -34.57 26.45 50.40
CA LYS A 165 -33.77 25.57 49.53
C LYS A 165 -32.60 24.95 50.31
N CYS A 166 -31.35 25.20 49.92
CA CYS A 166 -30.16 24.76 50.67
C CYS A 166 -29.71 25.76 51.74
N ASN A 167 -30.29 26.96 51.79
CA ASN A 167 -29.92 27.99 52.74
C ASN A 167 -30.66 27.84 54.07
N ARG A 168 -29.88 27.96 55.16
CA ARG A 168 -30.40 27.91 56.53
C ARG A 168 -30.67 29.33 56.99
N CYS A 169 -31.91 29.61 57.34
CA CYS A 169 -32.37 30.94 57.72
C CYS A 169 -32.81 31.00 59.19
N LYS A 170 -32.70 32.18 59.80
CA LYS A 170 -33.16 32.46 61.16
C LYS A 170 -33.78 33.85 61.25
N CYS A 171 -34.92 33.97 61.93
CA CYS A 171 -35.48 35.27 62.30
C CYS A 171 -34.74 35.87 63.50
N LEU A 172 -34.20 37.07 63.33
CA LEU A 172 -33.45 37.80 64.35
C LEU A 172 -34.35 38.72 65.19
N SER A 173 -33.88 39.06 66.39
CA SER A 173 -34.53 40.00 67.33
C SER A 173 -34.67 41.44 66.80
N SER A 174 -34.01 41.73 65.68
CA SER A 174 -34.16 42.98 64.92
C SER A 174 -35.36 42.98 63.96
N GLY A 175 -36.02 41.84 63.74
CA GLY A 175 -37.07 41.67 62.73
C GLY A 175 -36.56 41.34 61.32
N TYR A 176 -35.26 41.09 61.15
CA TYR A 176 -34.65 40.69 59.87
C TYR A 176 -34.40 39.18 59.81
N ILE A 177 -34.46 38.63 58.60
CA ILE A 177 -34.01 37.27 58.33
C ILE A 177 -32.51 37.26 58.04
N GLN A 178 -31.80 36.36 58.69
CA GLN A 178 -30.43 36.00 58.35
C GLN A 178 -30.40 34.60 57.75
N CYS A 179 -30.00 34.50 56.48
CA CYS A 179 -29.78 33.22 55.80
C CYS A 179 -28.29 33.00 55.53
N THR A 180 -27.87 31.73 55.44
CA THR A 180 -26.63 31.39 54.73
C THR A 180 -26.76 31.79 53.25
N ASN A 181 -25.63 32.08 52.59
CA ASN A 181 -25.61 32.46 51.17
C ASN A 181 -24.90 31.40 50.33
N ASN A 182 -25.43 30.18 50.35
CA ASN A 182 -24.96 29.07 49.54
C ASN A 182 -25.68 29.08 48.19
N VAL A 183 -24.94 28.71 47.13
CA VAL A 183 -25.54 28.38 45.84
C VAL A 183 -26.21 27.01 45.98
N CYS A 184 -27.49 26.91 45.60
CA CYS A 184 -28.28 25.70 45.85
C CYS A 184 -28.53 24.84 44.61
N HIS A 185 -28.28 25.37 43.42
CA HIS A 185 -28.55 24.68 42.15
C HIS A 185 -27.50 25.08 41.10
N CYS A 186 -27.28 24.18 40.15
CA CYS A 186 -26.59 24.47 38.89
C CYS A 186 -27.60 24.44 37.75
N GLN A 187 -27.52 25.42 36.85
CA GLN A 187 -28.27 25.39 35.60
C GLN A 187 -27.41 24.74 34.50
N TYR A 188 -27.90 23.68 33.87
CA TYR A 188 -27.20 22.98 32.79
C TYR A 188 -28.19 22.54 31.70
N ASN A 189 -27.94 22.98 30.45
CA ASN A 189 -28.82 22.75 29.30
C ASN A 189 -30.31 23.06 29.56
N GLY A 190 -30.59 24.13 30.32
CA GLY A 190 -31.96 24.57 30.63
C GLY A 190 -32.67 23.78 31.73
N LYS A 191 -31.97 22.88 32.43
CA LYS A 191 -32.47 22.15 33.61
C LYS A 191 -31.71 22.56 34.87
N ASP A 192 -32.41 22.53 36.00
CA ASP A 192 -31.83 22.79 37.32
C ASP A 192 -31.46 21.47 38.02
N TYR A 193 -30.24 21.41 38.54
CA TYR A 193 -29.73 20.28 39.31
C TYR A 193 -29.32 20.74 40.70
N ASP A 194 -29.72 20.01 41.74
CA ASP A 194 -29.30 20.28 43.11
C ASP A 194 -27.79 20.05 43.28
N VAL A 195 -27.16 20.87 44.11
CA VAL A 195 -25.73 20.72 44.45
C VAL A 195 -25.44 19.33 45.02
N GLY A 196 -24.39 18.69 44.51
CA GLY A 196 -23.96 17.34 44.88
C GLY A 196 -24.60 16.23 44.05
N VAL A 197 -25.65 16.52 43.26
CA VAL A 197 -26.24 15.53 42.36
C VAL A 197 -25.31 15.26 41.19
N SER A 198 -25.13 13.97 40.90
CA SER A 198 -24.49 13.50 39.67
C SER A 198 -25.55 13.02 38.68
N PHE A 199 -25.39 13.38 37.41
CA PHE A 199 -26.31 13.06 36.33
C PHE A 199 -25.55 12.73 35.05
N ASN A 200 -26.21 12.04 34.12
CA ASN A 200 -25.62 11.67 32.84
C ASN A 200 -26.08 12.64 31.74
N ASP A 201 -25.13 13.13 30.96
CA ASP A 201 -25.36 13.85 29.71
C ASP A 201 -24.68 13.07 28.57
N GLY A 202 -25.45 12.18 27.95
CA GLY A 202 -24.92 11.17 27.04
C GLY A 202 -23.98 10.19 27.76
N CYS A 203 -22.70 10.18 27.38
CA CYS A 203 -21.66 9.38 28.01
C CYS A 203 -20.99 10.07 29.22
N LYS A 204 -21.24 11.37 29.39
CA LYS A 204 -20.57 12.19 30.39
C LYS A 204 -21.27 11.98 31.71
N THR A 205 -20.49 11.72 32.76
CA THR A 205 -20.99 11.84 34.14
C THR A 205 -20.66 13.23 34.63
N CYS A 206 -21.69 14.00 34.88
CA CYS A 206 -21.62 15.40 35.28
C CYS A 206 -22.09 15.56 36.73
N THR A 207 -21.46 16.44 37.49
CA THR A 207 -21.78 16.70 38.89
C THR A 207 -21.97 18.20 39.11
N CYS A 208 -23.06 18.58 39.78
CA CYS A 208 -23.28 19.96 40.20
C CYS A 208 -22.43 20.30 41.42
N GLN A 209 -21.47 21.21 41.24
CA GLN A 209 -20.53 21.63 42.28
C GLN A 209 -21.14 22.68 43.21
N THR A 210 -20.58 22.81 44.43
CA THR A 210 -20.99 23.82 45.43
C THR A 210 -20.79 25.26 44.98
N THR A 211 -19.99 25.47 43.93
CA THR A 211 -19.78 26.75 43.23
C THR A 211 -20.94 27.15 42.30
N GLY A 212 -21.90 26.26 42.04
CA GLY A 212 -22.97 26.47 41.07
C GLY A 212 -22.60 26.10 39.63
N THR A 213 -21.42 25.50 39.41
CA THR A 213 -20.97 25.05 38.08
C THR A 213 -21.12 23.54 37.93
N VAL A 214 -21.42 23.07 36.72
CA VAL A 214 -21.39 21.64 36.39
C VAL A 214 -20.00 21.24 35.90
N GLN A 215 -19.45 20.17 36.47
CA GLN A 215 -18.23 19.53 35.98
C GLN A 215 -18.52 18.13 35.46
N CYS A 216 -18.00 17.81 34.29
CA CYS A 216 -18.16 16.50 33.66
C CYS A 216 -16.81 15.78 33.55
N ASN A 217 -16.83 14.44 33.62
CA ASN A 217 -15.63 13.60 33.61
C ASN A 217 -14.86 13.57 32.27
N SER A 218 -15.50 13.86 31.14
CA SER A 218 -14.86 13.92 29.82
C SER A 218 -15.71 14.73 28.84
N ASP A 219 -15.07 15.52 27.98
CA ASP A 219 -15.77 16.22 26.89
C ASP A 219 -16.04 15.33 25.66
N ARG A 220 -15.45 14.13 25.59
CA ARG A 220 -15.50 13.26 24.42
C ARG A 220 -16.35 12.02 24.66
N CYS A 221 -17.44 11.90 23.91
CA CYS A 221 -18.30 10.71 23.90
C CYS A 221 -17.92 9.73 22.80
N GLY A 222 -16.99 8.85 23.15
CA GLY A 222 -16.50 7.80 22.27
C GLY A 222 -15.19 8.15 21.58
N CYS A 223 -14.81 7.30 20.65
CA CYS A 223 -13.51 7.31 20.00
C CYS A 223 -13.66 7.58 18.51
N TYR A 224 -12.73 8.35 17.94
CA TYR A 224 -12.65 8.54 16.49
C TYR A 224 -11.45 7.79 15.93
N TYR A 225 -11.68 6.86 15.01
CA TYR A 225 -10.65 5.98 14.46
C TYR A 225 -10.87 5.73 12.96
N LYS A 226 -9.85 6.01 12.14
CA LYS A 226 -9.90 5.86 10.66
C LYS A 226 -11.20 6.37 10.03
N ASN A 227 -11.63 7.57 10.42
CA ASN A 227 -12.86 8.23 9.98
C ASN A 227 -14.18 7.61 10.44
N SER A 228 -14.15 6.68 11.39
CA SER A 228 -15.33 6.09 12.01
C SER A 228 -15.43 6.47 13.49
N GLN A 229 -16.66 6.66 13.97
CA GLN A 229 -16.96 6.98 15.36
C GLN A 229 -17.44 5.72 16.09
N TYR A 230 -16.84 5.45 17.24
CA TYR A 230 -17.13 4.30 18.08
C TYR A 230 -17.63 4.77 19.45
N GLN A 231 -18.66 4.11 19.96
CA GLN A 231 -19.21 4.39 21.28
C GLN A 231 -18.27 3.91 22.38
N GLU A 232 -18.36 4.51 23.56
CA GLU A 232 -17.59 4.10 24.73
C GLU A 232 -17.83 2.61 25.04
N GLY A 233 -16.75 1.85 25.27
CA GLY A 233 -16.79 0.40 25.51
C GLY A 233 -16.94 -0.47 24.24
N GLN A 234 -17.25 0.11 23.07
CA GLN A 234 -17.44 -0.64 21.83
C GLN A 234 -16.13 -1.31 21.39
N THR A 235 -16.23 -2.58 20.98
CA THR A 235 -15.14 -3.34 20.39
C THR A 235 -15.27 -3.41 18.87
N PHE A 236 -14.15 -3.31 18.16
CA PHE A 236 -14.10 -3.41 16.70
C PHE A 236 -12.78 -4.05 16.26
N ILE A 237 -12.70 -4.44 14.98
CA ILE A 237 -11.51 -5.08 14.42
C ILE A 237 -10.81 -4.12 13.46
N ASP A 238 -9.50 -3.94 13.62
CA ASP A 238 -8.64 -3.30 12.63
C ASP A 238 -7.60 -4.29 12.10
N ALA A 239 -7.75 -4.68 10.83
CA ALA A 239 -7.05 -5.82 10.23
C ALA A 239 -7.26 -7.12 11.04
N CYS A 240 -6.29 -7.53 11.85
CA CYS A 240 -6.39 -8.68 12.76
C CYS A 240 -6.36 -8.29 14.24
N ASN A 241 -6.26 -7.00 14.53
CA ASN A 241 -6.18 -6.47 15.87
C ASN A 241 -7.58 -6.20 16.41
N THR A 242 -7.81 -6.63 17.64
CA THR A 242 -9.04 -6.30 18.37
C THR A 242 -8.83 -4.99 19.08
N CYS A 243 -9.71 -4.03 18.80
CA CYS A 243 -9.68 -2.69 19.35
C CYS A 243 -10.90 -2.46 20.26
N ARG A 244 -10.74 -1.61 21.28
CA ARG A 244 -11.80 -1.17 22.17
C ARG A 244 -11.70 0.33 22.42
N CYS A 245 -12.85 1.00 22.38
CA CYS A 245 -12.93 2.39 22.80
C CYS A 245 -13.00 2.48 24.33
N ILE A 246 -12.04 3.15 24.95
CA ILE A 246 -11.93 3.33 26.40
C ILE A 246 -11.53 4.78 26.68
N ASN A 247 -12.35 5.49 27.46
CA ASN A 247 -12.13 6.89 27.87
C ASN A 247 -11.81 7.83 26.68
N GLY A 248 -12.51 7.64 25.55
CA GLY A 248 -12.27 8.42 24.33
C GLY A 248 -10.95 8.15 23.60
N GLN A 249 -10.22 7.08 23.96
CA GLN A 249 -9.06 6.57 23.23
C GLN A 249 -9.30 5.14 22.71
N VAL A 250 -8.68 4.83 21.58
CA VAL A 250 -8.72 3.48 21.01
C VAL A 250 -7.53 2.68 21.52
N ASP A 251 -7.82 1.60 22.23
CA ASP A 251 -6.82 0.62 22.64
C ASP A 251 -6.95 -0.63 21.74
N CYS A 252 -5.88 -1.03 21.07
CA CYS A 252 -5.85 -2.17 20.15
C CYS A 252 -4.79 -3.18 20.56
N THR A 253 -5.04 -4.46 20.33
CA THR A 253 -3.97 -5.46 20.36
C THR A 253 -2.88 -5.12 19.33
N THR A 254 -1.63 -5.53 19.58
CA THR A 254 -0.49 -5.27 18.69
C THR A 254 0.00 -6.56 18.02
N ARG A 255 -0.86 -7.20 17.23
CA ARG A 255 -0.53 -8.38 16.41
C ARG A 255 -0.04 -7.95 15.04
N VAL A 256 0.91 -8.71 14.50
CA VAL A 256 1.30 -8.61 13.10
C VAL A 256 0.28 -9.39 12.27
N CYS A 257 -0.38 -8.69 11.34
CA CYS A 257 -1.55 -9.23 10.64
C CYS A 257 -1.26 -9.76 9.23
N GLN A 258 -0.09 -9.44 8.68
CA GLN A 258 0.29 -9.80 7.32
C GLN A 258 1.80 -9.72 7.15
N CYS A 259 2.32 -10.44 6.16
CA CYS A 259 3.68 -10.29 5.67
C CYS A 259 3.70 -9.51 4.36
N THR A 260 4.78 -8.76 4.11
CA THR A 260 5.06 -8.17 2.79
C THR A 260 6.25 -8.87 2.17
N TYR A 261 6.08 -9.41 0.97
CA TYR A 261 7.13 -10.09 0.23
C TYR A 261 7.10 -9.68 -1.25
N GLN A 262 8.22 -9.15 -1.74
CA GLN A 262 8.39 -8.64 -3.11
C GLN A 262 7.27 -7.68 -3.55
N GLY A 263 6.79 -6.82 -2.64
CA GLY A 263 5.74 -5.84 -2.91
C GLY A 263 4.31 -6.38 -2.88
N ARG A 264 4.10 -7.67 -2.56
CA ARG A 264 2.77 -8.28 -2.35
C ARG A 264 2.53 -8.54 -0.86
N THR A 265 1.27 -8.50 -0.44
CA THR A 265 0.84 -8.80 0.93
C THR A 265 0.25 -10.20 1.04
N TYR A 266 0.58 -10.88 2.14
CA TYR A 266 0.17 -12.26 2.41
C TYR A 266 -0.39 -12.36 3.82
N ASN A 267 -1.48 -13.11 3.99
CA ASN A 267 -2.08 -13.37 5.29
C ASN A 267 -1.18 -14.31 6.11
N ILE A 268 -1.20 -14.15 7.43
CA ILE A 268 -0.49 -15.06 8.34
C ILE A 268 -0.94 -16.52 8.08
N GLY A 269 0.03 -17.41 7.98
CA GLY A 269 -0.17 -18.83 7.66
C GLY A 269 -0.29 -19.14 6.16
N GLN A 270 -0.48 -18.13 5.30
CA GLN A 270 -0.62 -18.34 3.85
C GLN A 270 0.67 -18.92 3.25
N ARG A 271 0.51 -19.98 2.46
CA ARG A 271 1.55 -20.58 1.63
C ARG A 271 1.43 -20.07 0.19
N PHE A 272 2.55 -19.77 -0.45
CA PHE A 272 2.61 -19.22 -1.80
C PHE A 272 3.94 -19.53 -2.48
N GLY A 273 4.01 -19.34 -3.80
CA GLY A 273 5.16 -19.71 -4.62
C GLY A 273 4.95 -21.07 -5.28
N GLU A 274 5.32 -21.20 -6.56
CA GLU A 274 5.10 -22.43 -7.34
C GLU A 274 6.19 -23.47 -7.08
N CYS A 275 7.45 -23.08 -7.23
CA CYS A 275 8.60 -23.95 -7.03
C CYS A 275 9.35 -23.67 -5.72
N ASP A 276 9.58 -22.39 -5.39
CA ASP A 276 10.13 -21.99 -4.10
C ASP A 276 8.96 -21.67 -3.19
N GLU A 277 8.55 -22.68 -2.42
CA GLU A 277 7.39 -22.58 -1.56
C GLU A 277 7.75 -21.71 -0.35
N CYS A 278 6.95 -20.67 -0.15
CA CYS A 278 7.09 -19.70 0.93
C CYS A 278 5.85 -19.72 1.83
N GLN A 279 6.05 -19.38 3.10
CA GLN A 279 4.99 -19.22 4.08
C GLN A 279 5.14 -17.90 4.84
N CYS A 280 4.03 -17.21 5.05
CA CYS A 280 3.97 -16.05 5.95
C CYS A 280 3.81 -16.53 7.41
N LEU A 281 4.80 -16.25 8.25
CA LEU A 281 4.84 -16.67 9.65
C LEU A 281 4.11 -15.69 10.58
N PHE A 282 3.73 -16.15 11.78
CA PHE A 282 3.13 -15.31 12.83
C PHE A 282 4.00 -14.11 13.27
N SER A 283 5.30 -14.18 13.04
CA SER A 283 6.26 -13.09 13.24
C SER A 283 6.15 -11.96 12.21
N GLY A 284 5.38 -12.13 11.12
CA GLY A 284 5.35 -11.21 9.99
C GLY A 284 6.47 -11.40 8.97
N THR A 285 7.33 -12.40 9.17
CA THR A 285 8.41 -12.74 8.24
C THR A 285 7.96 -13.81 7.25
N VAL A 286 8.49 -13.74 6.04
CA VAL A 286 8.32 -14.81 5.04
C VAL A 286 9.49 -15.78 5.12
N GLN A 287 9.17 -17.06 5.22
CA GLN A 287 10.14 -18.15 5.15
C GLN A 287 9.92 -18.93 3.85
N CYS A 288 10.97 -19.09 3.05
CA CYS A 288 10.93 -19.84 1.79
C CYS A 288 11.80 -21.09 1.87
N SER A 289 11.48 -22.10 1.05
CA SER A 289 12.24 -23.34 0.93
C SER A 289 13.65 -23.17 0.33
N ASN A 290 13.93 -21.99 -0.26
CA ASN A 290 15.14 -21.64 -0.99
C ASN A 290 15.45 -22.58 -2.17
N LYS A 291 14.41 -23.07 -2.84
CA LYS A 291 14.59 -23.88 -4.05
C LYS A 291 15.00 -22.99 -5.24
N ARG A 292 16.00 -23.44 -6.00
CA ARG A 292 16.44 -22.74 -7.22
C ARG A 292 15.46 -23.03 -8.36
N CYS A 293 14.57 -22.09 -8.62
CA CYS A 293 13.47 -22.27 -9.57
C CYS A 293 13.77 -21.87 -11.02
N LYS A 294 15.05 -21.70 -11.34
CA LYS A 294 15.54 -21.40 -12.67
C LYS A 294 16.92 -22.01 -12.82
N CYS A 295 17.25 -22.44 -14.03
CA CYS A 295 18.61 -22.82 -14.38
C CYS A 295 19.30 -21.64 -15.05
N ILE A 296 20.56 -21.38 -14.68
CA ILE A 296 21.42 -20.45 -15.41
C ILE A 296 22.41 -21.29 -16.20
N TYR A 297 22.37 -21.21 -17.52
CA TYR A 297 23.24 -21.97 -18.41
C TYR A 297 23.77 -21.07 -19.52
N ASN A 298 25.09 -20.98 -19.64
CA ASN A 298 25.79 -20.08 -20.56
C ASN A 298 25.30 -18.62 -20.51
N GLY A 299 24.96 -18.11 -19.32
CA GLY A 299 24.48 -16.74 -19.12
C GLY A 299 22.98 -16.53 -19.38
N ASN A 300 22.29 -17.52 -19.96
CA ASN A 300 20.84 -17.49 -20.16
C ASN A 300 20.10 -18.12 -18.99
N THR A 301 18.84 -17.72 -18.80
CA THR A 301 17.98 -18.22 -17.72
C THR A 301 16.83 -19.03 -18.30
N TYR A 302 16.68 -20.28 -17.83
CA TYR A 302 15.67 -21.24 -18.29
C TYR A 302 14.71 -21.61 -17.17
N ARG A 303 13.44 -21.84 -17.53
CA ARG A 303 12.40 -22.30 -16.60
C ARG A 303 12.58 -23.79 -16.31
N ILE A 304 12.13 -24.23 -15.14
CA ILE A 304 12.12 -25.65 -14.78
C ILE A 304 11.29 -26.44 -15.79
N GLY A 305 11.84 -27.55 -16.29
CA GLY A 305 11.25 -28.39 -17.33
C GLY A 305 11.47 -27.87 -18.76
N GLU A 306 12.00 -26.66 -18.94
CA GLU A 306 12.31 -26.12 -20.26
C GLU A 306 13.44 -26.93 -20.92
N THR A 307 13.23 -27.25 -22.19
CA THR A 307 14.23 -27.90 -23.04
C THR A 307 14.79 -26.92 -24.06
N PHE A 308 16.10 -26.95 -24.26
CA PHE A 308 16.77 -26.04 -25.18
C PHE A 308 17.96 -26.71 -25.88
N PRO A 309 18.27 -26.31 -27.14
CA PRO A 309 19.40 -26.88 -27.85
C PRO A 309 20.73 -26.26 -27.39
N ASN A 310 21.75 -27.10 -27.25
CA ASN A 310 23.14 -26.67 -27.16
C ASN A 310 24.00 -27.51 -28.13
N GLY A 311 24.30 -26.94 -29.29
CA GLY A 311 24.90 -27.70 -30.40
C GLY A 311 23.95 -28.80 -30.87
N CYS A 312 24.43 -30.05 -30.86
CA CYS A 312 23.64 -31.22 -31.23
C CYS A 312 22.92 -31.89 -30.04
N ASN A 313 23.11 -31.35 -28.83
CA ASN A 313 22.54 -31.88 -27.61
C ASN A 313 21.28 -31.12 -27.23
N THR A 314 20.35 -31.84 -26.61
CA THR A 314 19.17 -31.25 -25.99
C THR A 314 19.43 -31.17 -24.50
N CYS A 315 19.36 -29.96 -23.96
CA CYS A 315 19.47 -29.67 -22.54
C CYS A 315 18.08 -29.55 -21.91
N THR A 316 17.95 -29.93 -20.65
CA THR A 316 16.70 -29.84 -19.88
C THR A 316 17.00 -29.24 -18.50
N CYS A 317 16.31 -28.17 -18.15
CA CYS A 317 16.41 -27.56 -16.82
C CYS A 317 15.64 -28.41 -15.77
N LYS A 318 16.35 -28.91 -14.76
CA LYS A 318 15.80 -29.78 -13.70
C LYS A 318 15.29 -28.98 -12.51
N ILE A 319 14.45 -29.63 -11.70
CA ILE A 319 13.79 -29.06 -10.51
C ILE A 319 14.75 -28.55 -9.42
N ASP A 320 15.99 -29.04 -9.41
CA ASP A 320 17.05 -28.65 -8.48
C ASP A 320 17.89 -27.47 -8.99
N GLY A 321 17.57 -26.94 -10.17
CA GLY A 321 18.29 -25.86 -10.84
C GLY A 321 19.51 -26.32 -11.64
N SER A 322 19.75 -27.64 -11.75
CA SER A 322 20.78 -28.20 -12.63
C SER A 322 20.29 -28.32 -14.08
N VAL A 323 21.23 -28.39 -15.02
CA VAL A 323 20.92 -28.66 -16.44
C VAL A 323 21.42 -30.05 -16.78
N ASP A 324 20.48 -30.91 -17.14
CA ASP A 324 20.75 -32.22 -17.72
C ASP A 324 20.84 -32.09 -19.24
N TYR A 325 21.55 -32.99 -19.91
CA TYR A 325 21.73 -32.91 -21.36
C TYR A 325 21.95 -34.29 -21.99
N THR A 326 21.49 -34.44 -23.23
CA THR A 326 21.81 -35.63 -24.03
C THR A 326 23.31 -35.65 -24.35
N THR A 327 23.93 -36.83 -24.43
CA THR A 327 25.34 -37.00 -24.77
C THR A 327 25.52 -37.48 -26.22
N ASN A 328 25.06 -36.68 -27.18
CA ASN A 328 25.28 -36.96 -28.58
C ASN A 328 26.71 -36.57 -28.98
N PRO A 329 27.46 -37.42 -29.70
CA PRO A 329 28.84 -37.15 -30.12
C PRO A 329 29.00 -36.01 -31.14
N CYS A 330 27.89 -35.41 -31.61
CA CYS A 330 27.78 -34.31 -32.57
C CYS A 330 28.44 -34.49 -33.94
N THR A 331 29.29 -35.51 -34.09
CA THR A 331 30.06 -35.79 -35.29
C THR A 331 30.18 -37.29 -35.50
N CYS A 332 30.41 -37.68 -36.75
CA CYS A 332 30.73 -39.05 -37.15
C CYS A 332 32.09 -39.04 -37.86
N THR A 333 32.91 -40.07 -37.63
CA THR A 333 34.14 -40.28 -38.39
C THR A 333 33.93 -41.39 -39.41
N TYR A 334 34.18 -41.10 -40.69
CA TYR A 334 34.05 -42.07 -41.79
C TYR A 334 35.21 -41.94 -42.78
N LYS A 335 35.94 -43.04 -43.00
CA LYS A 335 37.15 -43.09 -43.85
C LYS A 335 38.14 -41.94 -43.59
N HIS A 336 38.39 -41.63 -42.31
CA HIS A 336 39.27 -40.55 -41.83
C HIS A 336 38.76 -39.12 -42.06
N ARG A 337 37.51 -38.93 -42.46
CA ARG A 337 36.86 -37.61 -42.53
C ARG A 337 35.83 -37.47 -41.41
N VAL A 338 35.69 -36.25 -40.91
CA VAL A 338 34.72 -35.90 -39.86
C VAL A 338 33.51 -35.22 -40.51
N TYR A 339 32.32 -35.70 -40.17
CA TYR A 339 31.05 -35.19 -40.66
C TYR A 339 30.19 -34.72 -39.50
N ASN A 340 29.50 -33.59 -39.66
CA ASN A 340 28.59 -33.06 -38.67
C ASN A 340 27.32 -33.92 -38.59
N MET A 341 26.69 -33.97 -37.41
CA MET A 341 25.40 -34.64 -37.23
C MET A 341 24.37 -34.18 -38.28
N GLY A 342 23.70 -35.12 -38.93
CA GLY A 342 22.72 -34.86 -40.00
C GLY A 342 23.33 -34.55 -41.36
N GLN A 343 24.66 -34.37 -41.46
CA GLN A 343 25.32 -34.13 -42.73
C GLN A 343 25.19 -35.35 -43.65
N THR A 344 24.78 -35.09 -44.89
CA THR A 344 24.74 -36.07 -45.97
C THR A 344 25.98 -35.96 -46.85
N PHE A 345 26.50 -37.09 -47.30
CA PHE A 345 27.65 -37.18 -48.18
C PHE A 345 27.61 -38.45 -49.03
N THR A 346 28.36 -38.47 -50.12
CA THR A 346 28.42 -39.64 -51.00
C THR A 346 29.68 -40.46 -50.79
N ASP A 347 29.53 -41.79 -50.79
CA ASP A 347 30.63 -42.75 -50.93
C ASP A 347 30.40 -43.59 -52.19
N ASP A 348 31.16 -43.28 -53.25
CA ASP A 348 30.89 -43.75 -54.61
C ASP A 348 29.49 -43.32 -55.10
N CYS A 349 28.56 -44.26 -55.27
CA CYS A 349 27.16 -43.98 -55.61
C CYS A 349 26.21 -44.05 -54.41
N ASN A 350 26.73 -44.40 -53.23
CA ASN A 350 25.92 -44.54 -52.02
C ASN A 350 25.76 -43.19 -51.33
N ASN A 351 24.56 -42.91 -50.86
CA ASN A 351 24.28 -41.72 -50.06
C ASN A 351 24.39 -42.11 -48.58
N CYS A 352 25.17 -41.36 -47.83
CA CYS A 352 25.51 -41.60 -46.43
C CYS A 352 25.08 -40.41 -45.58
N THR A 353 24.63 -40.67 -44.36
CA THR A 353 24.21 -39.65 -43.39
C THR A 353 24.83 -39.93 -42.03
N CYS A 354 25.40 -38.90 -41.42
CA CYS A 354 25.87 -38.96 -40.03
C CYS A 354 24.67 -38.95 -39.06
N GLN A 355 24.51 -40.02 -38.29
CA GLN A 355 23.39 -40.26 -37.37
C GLN A 355 23.64 -39.66 -35.98
N HIS A 356 22.56 -39.56 -35.19
CA HIS A 356 22.61 -38.97 -33.84
C HIS A 356 23.52 -39.73 -32.86
N ASN A 357 23.72 -41.03 -33.07
CA ASN A 357 24.58 -41.88 -32.25
C ASN A 357 26.07 -41.86 -32.67
N GLY A 358 26.46 -41.00 -33.62
CA GLY A 358 27.83 -40.91 -34.13
C GLY A 358 28.20 -41.94 -35.20
N GLN A 359 27.24 -42.78 -35.62
CA GLN A 359 27.44 -43.74 -36.70
C GLN A 359 27.06 -43.14 -38.07
N VAL A 360 27.66 -43.67 -39.13
CA VAL A 360 27.27 -43.32 -40.49
C VAL A 360 26.36 -44.41 -41.05
N ALA A 361 25.17 -44.01 -41.48
CA ALA A 361 24.25 -44.88 -42.21
C ALA A 361 24.35 -44.57 -43.71
N CYS A 362 24.67 -45.57 -44.52
CA CYS A 362 24.75 -45.44 -45.98
C CYS A 362 23.68 -46.30 -46.67
N THR A 363 23.26 -45.89 -47.86
CA THR A 363 22.61 -46.82 -48.79
C THR A 363 23.63 -47.87 -49.25
N TYR A 364 23.14 -49.06 -49.64
CA TYR A 364 24.00 -50.12 -50.16
C TYR A 364 23.56 -50.49 -51.58
N LYS A 365 24.14 -49.80 -52.56
CA LYS A 365 23.96 -50.02 -53.99
C LYS A 365 25.28 -50.48 -54.61
N THR A 366 25.20 -51.34 -55.60
CA THR A 366 26.34 -51.71 -56.44
C THR A 366 26.67 -50.55 -57.38
N CYS A 367 27.87 -49.97 -57.25
CA CYS A 367 28.22 -48.72 -57.94
C CYS A 367 29.12 -48.88 -59.18
N ARG A 368 29.71 -50.07 -59.39
CA ARG A 368 30.65 -50.33 -60.48
C ARG A 368 30.71 -51.82 -60.83
N CYS A 369 31.17 -52.12 -62.03
CA CYS A 369 31.56 -53.48 -62.44
C CYS A 369 33.08 -53.62 -62.44
N THR A 370 33.57 -54.82 -62.13
CA THR A 370 35.00 -55.15 -62.21
C THR A 370 35.22 -56.19 -63.32
N ARG A 371 36.09 -55.87 -64.30
CA ARG A 371 36.40 -56.78 -65.43
C ARG A 371 37.89 -56.69 -65.77
N LYS A 372 38.59 -57.83 -65.68
CA LYS A 372 40.06 -57.94 -65.91
C LYS A 372 40.87 -56.88 -65.13
N GLY A 373 40.52 -56.65 -63.86
CA GLY A 373 41.20 -55.67 -62.99
C GLY A 373 40.86 -54.19 -63.26
N ARG A 374 39.99 -53.89 -64.22
CA ARG A 374 39.50 -52.52 -64.49
C ARG A 374 38.10 -52.30 -63.95
N PHE A 375 37.82 -51.06 -63.55
CA PHE A 375 36.51 -50.64 -63.06
C PHE A 375 35.73 -49.88 -64.14
N TYR A 376 34.45 -50.23 -64.28
CA TYR A 376 33.52 -49.58 -65.21
C TYR A 376 32.31 -49.04 -64.44
N LYS A 377 31.91 -47.81 -64.74
CA LYS A 377 30.72 -47.19 -64.14
C LYS A 377 29.46 -47.93 -64.61
N ILE A 378 28.43 -47.98 -63.77
CA ILE A 378 27.13 -48.52 -64.19
C ILE A 378 26.64 -47.82 -65.47
N GLY A 379 26.22 -48.59 -66.46
CA GLY A 379 25.79 -48.12 -67.78
C GLY A 379 26.93 -47.86 -68.77
N GLN A 380 28.20 -47.85 -68.32
CA GLN A 380 29.34 -47.62 -69.19
C GLN A 380 29.48 -48.74 -70.23
N ARG A 381 29.59 -48.35 -71.50
CA ARG A 381 29.88 -49.24 -72.63
C ARG A 381 31.38 -49.22 -72.93
N PHE A 382 31.94 -50.38 -73.26
CA PHE A 382 33.34 -50.53 -73.63
C PHE A 382 33.52 -51.71 -74.58
N HIS A 383 34.67 -51.81 -75.24
CA HIS A 383 34.98 -52.92 -76.14
C HIS A 383 36.02 -53.85 -75.53
N GLU A 384 35.83 -55.15 -75.74
CA GLU A 384 36.79 -56.21 -75.40
C GLU A 384 36.98 -57.07 -76.65
N ASP A 385 38.15 -56.95 -77.29
CA ASP A 385 38.39 -57.41 -78.68
C ASP A 385 37.31 -56.84 -79.63
N CYS A 386 36.55 -57.70 -80.31
CA CYS A 386 35.44 -57.31 -81.19
C CYS A 386 34.08 -57.23 -80.47
N ASN A 387 34.02 -57.61 -79.19
CA ASN A 387 32.79 -57.64 -78.43
C ASN A 387 32.50 -56.28 -77.80
N GLN A 388 31.23 -55.87 -77.86
CA GLN A 388 30.76 -54.69 -77.15
C GLN A 388 30.21 -55.12 -75.79
N CYS A 389 30.73 -54.51 -74.73
CA CYS A 389 30.39 -54.78 -73.35
C CYS A 389 29.68 -53.59 -72.71
N GLN A 390 28.83 -53.87 -71.73
CA GLN A 390 28.17 -52.87 -70.89
C GLN A 390 28.20 -53.32 -69.43
N CYS A 391 28.52 -52.40 -68.54
CA CYS A 391 28.36 -52.61 -67.10
C CYS A 391 26.90 -52.43 -66.71
N LEU A 392 26.26 -53.49 -66.19
CA LEU A 392 24.85 -53.50 -65.77
C LEU A 392 24.69 -53.01 -64.34
N SER A 393 23.49 -52.55 -63.98
CA SER A 393 23.14 -52.11 -62.62
C SER A 393 23.29 -53.18 -61.54
N THR A 394 23.38 -54.45 -61.93
CA THR A 394 23.67 -55.59 -61.06
C THR A 394 25.15 -55.67 -60.64
N GLY A 395 26.05 -54.93 -61.31
CA GLY A 395 27.50 -55.02 -61.11
C GLY A 395 28.21 -56.02 -62.05
N TYR A 396 27.46 -56.72 -62.89
CA TYR A 396 28.00 -57.63 -63.89
C TYR A 396 28.28 -56.92 -65.22
N VAL A 397 29.33 -57.36 -65.91
CA VAL A 397 29.59 -56.97 -67.29
C VAL A 397 28.91 -57.95 -68.21
N GLN A 398 28.05 -57.44 -69.10
CA GLN A 398 27.49 -58.19 -70.20
C GLN A 398 28.17 -57.78 -71.51
N CYS A 399 28.69 -58.75 -72.24
CA CYS A 399 29.30 -58.54 -73.56
C CYS A 399 28.50 -59.27 -74.63
N THR A 400 28.57 -58.79 -75.88
CA THR A 400 28.20 -59.61 -77.03
C THR A 400 29.07 -60.86 -77.11
N THR A 401 28.59 -61.90 -77.79
CA THR A 401 29.28 -63.20 -77.94
C THR A 401 29.75 -63.43 -79.38
N LYS A 402 30.30 -62.40 -80.01
CA LYS A 402 30.90 -62.52 -81.36
C LYS A 402 32.21 -63.28 -81.27
N VAL A 403 32.41 -64.20 -82.21
CA VAL A 403 33.72 -64.82 -82.43
C VAL A 403 34.63 -63.76 -83.03
N CYS A 404 35.75 -63.47 -82.37
CA CYS A 404 36.64 -62.38 -82.77
C CYS A 404 37.90 -62.84 -83.49
N LYS A 405 38.29 -64.11 -83.31
CA LYS A 405 39.52 -64.68 -83.84
C LYS A 405 39.32 -66.12 -84.28
N CYS A 406 40.06 -66.54 -85.30
CA CYS A 406 40.22 -67.93 -85.71
C CYS A 406 41.62 -68.42 -85.30
N THR A 407 41.73 -69.69 -84.92
CA THR A 407 43.02 -70.34 -84.69
C THR A 407 43.35 -71.22 -85.89
N TYR A 408 44.51 -71.01 -86.50
CA TYR A 408 45.02 -71.80 -87.62
C TYR A 408 46.52 -72.00 -87.49
N ASN A 409 46.98 -73.26 -87.53
CA ASN A 409 48.39 -73.64 -87.31
C ASN A 409 49.01 -72.98 -86.06
N ASN A 410 48.30 -72.99 -84.93
CA ASN A 410 48.68 -72.34 -83.66
C ASN A 410 48.87 -70.81 -83.71
N GLN A 411 48.46 -70.15 -84.80
CA GLN A 411 48.42 -68.70 -84.91
C GLN A 411 46.99 -68.18 -84.86
N LEU A 412 46.82 -66.97 -84.32
CA LEU A 412 45.54 -66.29 -84.18
C LEU A 412 45.36 -65.25 -85.28
N TYR A 413 44.23 -65.31 -85.98
CA TYR A 413 43.83 -64.39 -87.03
C TYR A 413 42.55 -63.68 -86.63
N ASN A 414 42.45 -62.37 -86.84
CA ASN A 414 41.22 -61.62 -86.58
C ASN A 414 40.16 -61.99 -87.62
N VAL A 415 38.87 -61.99 -87.25
CA VAL A 415 37.78 -62.21 -88.21
C VAL A 415 37.84 -61.18 -89.34
N GLY A 416 37.72 -61.66 -90.58
CA GLY A 416 37.89 -60.89 -91.81
C GLY A 416 39.35 -60.75 -92.28
N GLN A 417 40.33 -61.16 -91.46
CA GLN A 417 41.74 -61.14 -91.86
C GLN A 417 42.01 -62.23 -92.90
N THR A 418 42.68 -61.84 -93.98
CA THR A 418 43.19 -62.76 -95.00
C THR A 418 44.69 -62.97 -94.83
N PHE A 419 45.16 -64.18 -95.08
CA PHE A 419 46.56 -64.58 -94.97
C PHE A 419 46.91 -65.66 -96.00
N ARG A 420 48.20 -65.83 -96.28
CA ARG A 420 48.69 -66.83 -97.24
C ARG A 420 49.18 -68.07 -96.51
N GLN A 421 48.72 -69.25 -96.93
CA GLN A 421 49.27 -70.55 -96.55
C GLN A 421 49.72 -71.26 -97.83
N GLY A 422 51.00 -71.13 -98.17
CA GLY A 422 51.49 -71.52 -99.50
C GLY A 422 50.84 -70.67 -100.60
N TYR A 423 50.19 -71.32 -101.58
CA TYR A 423 49.50 -70.66 -102.70
C TYR A 423 48.03 -70.32 -102.42
N ASN A 424 47.50 -70.86 -101.32
CA ASN A 424 46.12 -70.64 -100.92
C ASN A 424 46.02 -69.32 -100.15
N THR A 425 44.98 -68.55 -100.46
CA THR A 425 44.55 -67.43 -99.63
C THR A 425 43.52 -67.95 -98.65
N CYS A 426 43.81 -67.79 -97.37
CA CYS A 426 42.95 -68.17 -96.26
C CYS A 426 42.31 -66.93 -95.64
N THR A 427 41.05 -67.02 -95.25
CA THR A 427 40.27 -65.97 -94.59
C THR A 427 39.72 -66.52 -93.29
N CYS A 428 39.88 -65.76 -92.20
CA CYS A 428 39.19 -66.05 -90.95
C CYS A 428 37.72 -65.61 -91.06
N GLU A 429 36.80 -66.57 -91.10
CA GLU A 429 35.37 -66.35 -91.27
C GLU A 429 34.67 -65.95 -89.97
N VAL A 430 33.49 -65.33 -90.10
CA VAL A 430 32.69 -64.85 -88.96
C VAL A 430 32.23 -65.95 -87.99
N ASN A 431 32.28 -67.21 -88.41
CA ASN A 431 31.97 -68.38 -87.58
C ASN A 431 33.19 -68.95 -86.84
N GLY A 432 34.36 -68.30 -86.92
CA GLY A 432 35.59 -68.74 -86.27
C GLY A 432 36.39 -69.80 -87.02
N ARG A 433 35.94 -70.20 -88.22
CA ARG A 433 36.66 -71.15 -89.07
C ARG A 433 37.54 -70.40 -90.06
N VAL A 434 38.66 -71.01 -90.41
CA VAL A 434 39.47 -70.53 -91.54
C VAL A 434 38.99 -71.22 -92.82
N SER A 435 38.64 -70.43 -93.81
CA SER A 435 38.32 -70.89 -95.16
C SER A 435 39.49 -70.56 -96.09
N CYS A 436 40.02 -71.53 -96.80
CA CYS A 436 41.12 -71.32 -97.74
C CYS A 436 40.67 -71.62 -99.17
N THR A 437 41.11 -70.81 -100.12
CA THR A 437 41.00 -71.14 -101.54
C THR A 437 41.73 -72.45 -101.81
N ASN A 438 41.23 -73.27 -102.73
CA ASN A 438 41.91 -74.51 -103.14
C ASN A 438 42.61 -74.31 -104.49
N ASN A 439 43.84 -73.79 -104.47
CA ASN A 439 44.71 -73.65 -105.63
C ASN A 439 45.90 -74.60 -105.49
N PRO A 440 45.71 -75.92 -105.65
CA PRO A 440 46.81 -76.87 -105.60
C PRO A 440 47.75 -76.58 -106.78
N ARG A 441 49.04 -76.38 -106.52
CA ARG A 441 50.03 -76.31 -107.61
C ARG A 441 50.26 -77.65 -108.27
N ASN A 442 50.00 -78.75 -107.56
CA ASN A 442 50.29 -80.08 -108.07
C ASN A 442 49.07 -80.99 -108.00
N CYS A 443 48.79 -81.67 -109.11
CA CYS A 443 47.91 -82.83 -109.11
C CYS A 443 48.72 -84.06 -108.71
N PHE A 444 48.20 -84.86 -107.77
CA PHE A 444 48.81 -86.13 -107.39
C PHE A 444 48.13 -87.26 -108.18
N TYR A 445 48.90 -87.94 -109.02
CA TYR A 445 48.43 -89.11 -109.76
C TYR A 445 49.50 -90.21 -109.65
N ASN A 446 49.08 -91.40 -109.20
CA ASN A 446 49.92 -92.59 -109.13
C ASN A 446 51.24 -92.41 -108.36
N GLY A 447 51.20 -91.69 -107.23
CA GLY A 447 52.37 -91.45 -106.36
C GLY A 447 53.31 -90.33 -106.81
N ASN A 448 53.05 -89.69 -107.95
CA ASN A 448 53.85 -88.59 -108.49
C ASN A 448 53.08 -87.24 -108.44
N SER A 449 53.83 -86.14 -108.31
CA SER A 449 53.32 -84.77 -108.18
C SER A 449 53.59 -83.98 -109.45
N TYR A 450 52.55 -83.46 -110.12
CA TYR A 450 52.63 -82.75 -111.41
C TYR A 450 52.17 -81.30 -111.31
N GLY A 451 52.97 -80.34 -111.76
CA GLY A 451 52.61 -78.91 -111.79
C GLY A 451 51.38 -78.62 -112.67
N ILE A 452 50.42 -77.84 -112.16
CA ILE A 452 49.25 -77.40 -112.93
C ILE A 452 49.64 -76.17 -113.75
N GLY A 453 49.71 -76.32 -115.07
CA GLY A 453 49.98 -75.24 -116.04
C GLY A 453 51.31 -75.31 -116.78
N ASP A 454 52.10 -76.37 -116.58
CA ASP A 454 53.29 -76.69 -117.38
C ASP A 454 52.99 -77.62 -118.55
#